data_AF-A0A7V8CCE1-F1
#
_entry.id   AF-A0A7V8CCE1-F1
#
_cell.length_a   1.000
_cell.length_b   1.000
_cell.length_c   1.000
_cell.angle_alpha   90.00
_cell.angle_beta   90.00
_cell.angle_gamma   90.00
#
_symmetry.space_group_name_H-M   'P 1'
#
loop_
_entity.id
_entity.type
_entity.pdbx_description
1 polymer ?
#
loop_
_entity_poly.entity_id
_entity_poly.type
_entity_poly.pdbx_seq_one_letter_code
_entity_poly.pdbx_strand_id
1 'polypeptide(L)'
;MVSQIGEPVHVFLERAARTHLSSQCGTISRSGERYALSFNSCGPIELVSEKYVLLEGGTWERLLFLSDDITINLNQQPVKALRLADVAASNELSKDQFAAKVARPLAEYTKRTQYEACAQICKTDDGSWGASITTVQSHVLCPITSACPGTTKPTGEGIHSHPTGASYAINEADKLVLLSGPFYRLGAKEKRGKTDVFSDEDLKAGPGYMATDKGRLMHQDGPKKVRIISIDM
;
A
#
# COMPACT_ATOMS: atom_id res chain seq x y z
N MET A 1 14.81 24.41 0.27
CA MET A 1 15.93 23.45 0.15
C MET A 1 15.78 22.74 -1.19
N VAL A 2 16.87 22.49 -1.94
CA VAL A 2 16.78 21.92 -3.30
C VAL A 2 17.81 20.80 -3.49
N SER A 3 17.35 19.66 -4.01
CA SER A 3 18.17 18.51 -4.42
C SER A 3 18.61 18.68 -5.87
N GLN A 4 19.78 18.17 -6.24
CA GLN A 4 20.22 18.16 -7.63
C GLN A 4 19.54 17.03 -8.40
N ILE A 5 19.34 17.21 -9.71
CA ILE A 5 18.76 16.17 -10.58
C ILE A 5 19.71 14.96 -10.60
N GLY A 6 19.20 13.79 -10.22
CA GLY A 6 19.98 12.54 -10.13
C GLY A 6 20.73 12.32 -8.80
N GLU A 7 20.63 13.23 -7.83
CA GLU A 7 21.29 13.09 -6.52
C GLU A 7 20.64 11.97 -5.68
N PRO A 8 21.41 10.97 -5.18
CA PRO A 8 20.87 9.97 -4.26
C PRO A 8 20.43 10.61 -2.93
N VAL A 9 19.27 10.21 -2.40
CA VAL A 9 18.64 10.93 -1.28
C VAL A 9 19.48 10.90 0.01
N HIS A 10 20.26 9.86 0.26
CA HIS A 10 21.20 9.86 1.39
C HIS A 10 22.31 10.91 1.23
N VAL A 11 22.79 11.17 0.00
CA VAL A 11 23.77 12.23 -0.30
C VAL A 11 23.15 13.61 -0.12
N PHE A 12 21.91 13.80 -0.61
CA PHE A 12 21.15 15.04 -0.39
C PHE A 12 20.94 15.32 1.11
N LEU A 13 20.50 14.32 1.88
CA LEU A 13 20.27 14.47 3.32
C LEU A 13 21.58 14.70 4.10
N GLU A 14 22.69 14.05 3.74
CA GLU A 14 23.99 14.38 4.34
C GLU A 14 24.43 15.81 4.02
N ARG A 15 24.29 16.25 2.77
CA ARG A 15 24.64 17.61 2.35
C ARG A 15 23.78 18.67 3.06
N ALA A 16 22.47 18.45 3.12
CA ALA A 16 21.50 19.35 3.72
C ALA A 16 21.48 19.33 5.26
N ALA A 17 22.01 18.28 5.91
CA ALA A 17 22.19 18.25 7.36
C ALA A 17 23.55 18.80 7.82
N ARG A 18 24.60 18.74 6.97
CA ARG A 18 25.93 19.31 7.27
C ARG A 18 25.99 20.83 7.15
N THR A 19 25.16 21.42 6.29
CA THR A 19 24.92 22.86 6.27
C THR A 19 23.63 23.13 7.03
N HIS A 20 23.64 23.96 8.08
CA HIS A 20 22.43 24.32 8.82
C HIS A 20 21.49 25.17 7.94
N LEU A 21 20.77 24.50 7.04
CA LEU A 21 19.78 25.10 6.15
C LEU A 21 18.43 25.18 6.87
N SER A 22 18.38 25.99 7.93
CA SER A 22 17.10 26.49 8.43
C SER A 22 16.45 27.33 7.34
N SER A 23 15.34 26.85 6.81
CA SER A 23 14.43 27.65 6.00
C SER A 23 13.26 28.06 6.86
N GLN A 24 12.56 29.15 6.52
CA GLN A 24 11.32 29.51 7.22
C GLN A 24 10.31 28.36 7.18
N CYS A 25 10.33 27.56 6.10
CA CYS A 25 9.51 26.38 5.86
C CYS A 25 9.92 25.10 6.61
N GLY A 26 11.03 25.06 7.37
CA GLY A 26 11.46 23.84 8.06
C GLY A 26 12.96 23.65 8.28
N THR A 27 13.27 22.57 9.01
CA THR A 27 14.60 22.12 9.41
C THR A 27 14.83 20.64 9.05
N ILE A 28 16.09 20.28 8.79
CA ILE A 28 16.56 18.90 8.69
C ILE A 28 17.64 18.72 9.74
N SER A 29 17.56 17.65 10.54
CA SER A 29 18.56 17.29 11.54
C SER A 29 18.95 15.81 11.43
N ARG A 30 20.13 15.47 11.96
CA ARG A 30 20.64 14.09 11.98
C ARG A 30 20.88 13.67 13.43
N SER A 31 20.43 12.47 13.78
CA SER A 31 20.66 11.83 15.07
C SER A 31 21.21 10.42 14.83
N GLY A 32 22.52 10.27 15.01
CA GLY A 32 23.25 9.05 14.62
C GLY A 32 23.15 8.77 13.12
N GLU A 33 22.59 7.61 12.76
CA GLU A 33 22.34 7.21 11.37
C GLU A 33 20.96 7.65 10.84
N ARG A 34 20.12 8.26 11.68
CA ARG A 34 18.76 8.67 11.32
C ARG A 34 18.68 10.16 10.99
N TYR A 35 17.79 10.49 10.06
CA TYR A 35 17.44 11.87 9.72
C TYR A 35 16.04 12.19 10.24
N ALA A 36 15.88 13.36 10.84
CA ALA A 36 14.59 13.93 11.19
C ALA A 36 14.35 15.16 10.33
N LEU A 37 13.15 15.29 9.78
CA LEU A 37 12.71 16.47 9.05
C LEU A 37 11.52 17.06 9.80
N SER A 38 11.52 18.38 9.97
CA SER A 38 10.43 19.15 10.56
C SER A 38 10.11 20.29 9.61
N PHE A 39 8.83 20.50 9.30
CA PHE A 39 8.40 21.56 8.38
C PHE A 39 7.43 22.51 9.06
N ASN A 40 7.62 23.80 8.82
CA ASN A 40 6.72 24.86 9.25
C ASN A 40 5.79 25.22 8.07
N SER A 41 4.58 25.65 8.39
CA SER A 41 3.53 26.02 7.42
C SER A 41 3.89 27.27 6.62
N CYS A 42 4.60 27.09 5.50
CA CYS A 42 5.09 28.18 4.64
C CYS A 42 4.80 27.91 3.16
N GLY A 43 3.51 28.00 2.80
CA GLY A 43 3.03 27.97 1.41
C GLY A 43 3.11 26.59 0.72
N PRO A 44 2.60 26.49 -0.52
CA PRO A 44 2.70 25.27 -1.31
C PRO A 44 4.14 25.04 -1.78
N ILE A 45 4.76 23.97 -1.30
CA ILE A 45 6.09 23.53 -1.73
C ILE A 45 5.94 22.58 -2.92
N GLU A 46 6.46 22.97 -4.07
CA GLU A 46 6.46 22.12 -5.28
C GLU A 46 7.72 21.22 -5.30
N LEU A 47 7.53 19.89 -5.37
CA LEU A 47 8.61 18.90 -5.24
C LEU A 47 8.73 17.99 -6.47
N VAL A 48 9.87 18.09 -7.15
CA VAL A 48 10.17 17.39 -8.42
C VAL A 48 11.19 16.26 -8.20
N SER A 49 10.81 15.19 -7.49
CA SER A 49 11.55 13.91 -7.43
C SER A 49 10.70 12.77 -6.84
N GLU A 50 11.14 11.51 -6.95
CA GLU A 50 10.26 10.33 -6.92
C GLU A 50 10.32 9.39 -5.69
N LYS A 51 11.08 9.64 -4.58
CA LYS A 51 11.50 8.51 -3.68
C LYS A 51 11.30 8.43 -2.12
N TYR A 52 11.28 9.47 -1.25
CA TYR A 52 11.00 9.27 0.22
C TYR A 52 10.28 10.44 0.97
N VAL A 53 9.26 10.20 1.82
CA VAL A 53 8.66 11.15 2.84
C VAL A 53 8.07 10.42 4.09
N LEU A 54 7.95 11.15 5.22
CA LEU A 54 7.53 10.76 6.60
C LEU A 54 6.05 11.18 6.94
N LEU A 55 5.55 10.89 8.17
CA LEU A 55 4.17 11.12 8.68
C LEU A 55 4.03 12.34 9.62
N GLU A 56 2.97 13.17 9.48
CA GLU A 56 2.20 13.78 10.60
C GLU A 56 0.95 14.61 10.20
N GLY A 57 0.06 14.84 11.16
CA GLY A 57 -0.49 16.19 11.44
C GLY A 57 -1.70 16.71 10.66
N GLY A 58 -1.72 16.73 9.31
CA GLY A 58 -2.87 17.33 8.60
C GLY A 58 -2.69 17.83 7.15
N THR A 59 -2.37 16.93 6.21
CA THR A 59 -2.39 17.12 4.72
C THR A 59 -1.28 18.00 4.11
N TRP A 60 -0.63 17.67 2.98
CA TRP A 60 -0.94 16.69 1.92
C TRP A 60 0.17 15.66 1.63
N GLU A 61 -0.17 14.65 0.84
CA GLU A 61 0.55 13.37 0.65
C GLU A 61 1.65 13.35 -0.42
N ARG A 62 2.65 12.47 -0.22
CA ARG A 62 3.13 11.55 -1.29
C ARG A 62 3.61 10.24 -0.66
N LEU A 63 2.89 9.16 -0.93
CA LEU A 63 3.24 7.80 -0.47
C LEU A 63 4.52 7.32 -1.14
N LEU A 64 5.52 7.04 -0.32
CA LEU A 64 6.82 6.57 -0.76
C LEU A 64 7.13 5.34 0.05
N PHE A 65 6.86 4.21 -0.58
CA PHE A 65 6.93 2.90 0.03
C PHE A 65 8.38 2.63 0.45
N LEU A 66 8.62 2.60 1.77
CA LEU A 66 9.79 1.98 2.35
C LEU A 66 9.60 0.47 2.19
N SER A 67 9.86 0.00 0.97
CA SER A 67 9.67 -1.39 0.57
C SER A 67 10.74 -2.25 1.22
N ASP A 68 10.45 -2.75 2.42
CA ASP A 68 11.26 -3.78 3.05
C ASP A 68 10.93 -5.13 2.39
N ASP A 69 11.96 -5.87 1.98
CA ASP A 69 11.82 -7.27 1.58
C ASP A 69 11.33 -8.09 2.78
N ILE A 70 10.17 -8.72 2.64
CA ILE A 70 9.60 -9.65 3.60
C ILE A 70 9.37 -11.02 2.95
N THR A 71 9.22 -12.05 3.77
CA THR A 71 8.78 -13.37 3.33
C THR A 71 7.40 -13.65 3.88
N ILE A 72 6.48 -14.06 3.02
CA ILE A 72 5.15 -14.52 3.40
C ILE A 72 4.99 -15.99 3.02
N ASN A 73 4.21 -16.75 3.78
CA ASN A 73 4.00 -18.18 3.50
C ASN A 73 2.69 -18.37 2.74
N LEU A 74 2.78 -18.82 1.48
CA LEU A 74 1.65 -19.21 0.65
C LEU A 74 1.66 -20.73 0.49
N ASN A 75 0.64 -21.42 0.99
CA ASN A 75 0.50 -22.88 0.86
C ASN A 75 1.78 -23.63 1.28
N GLN A 76 2.36 -23.23 2.41
CA GLN A 76 3.62 -23.74 2.98
C GLN A 76 4.90 -23.42 2.16
N GLN A 77 4.79 -22.64 1.07
CA GLN A 77 5.94 -22.13 0.32
C GLN A 77 6.26 -20.68 0.72
N PRO A 78 7.53 -20.34 1.02
CA PRO A 78 7.94 -18.97 1.26
C PRO A 78 7.97 -18.18 -0.06
N VAL A 79 7.30 -17.04 -0.08
CA VAL A 79 7.20 -16.13 -1.22
C VAL A 79 7.80 -14.78 -0.84
N LYS A 80 8.63 -14.24 -1.72
CA LYS A 80 9.13 -12.87 -1.57
C LYS A 80 7.98 -11.89 -1.75
N ALA A 81 7.85 -10.99 -0.80
CA ALA A 81 6.89 -9.90 -0.83
C ALA A 81 7.58 -8.61 -0.37
N LEU A 82 6.97 -7.47 -0.67
CA LEU A 82 7.39 -6.18 -0.19
C LEU A 82 6.38 -5.70 0.85
N ARG A 83 6.83 -5.29 2.04
CA ARG A 83 6.00 -4.45 2.92
C ARG A 83 6.10 -3.03 2.39
N LEU A 84 5.00 -2.51 1.87
CA LEU A 84 4.95 -1.22 1.20
C LEU A 84 4.82 -0.06 2.19
N ALA A 85 3.89 -0.14 3.14
CA ALA A 85 3.66 0.89 4.16
C ALA A 85 2.84 0.33 5.33
N ASP A 86 3.01 0.91 6.52
CA ASP A 86 2.09 0.71 7.64
C ASP A 86 1.15 1.93 7.72
N VAL A 87 -0.17 1.69 7.72
CA VAL A 87 -1.21 2.72 7.86
C VAL A 87 -1.83 2.58 9.25
N ALA A 88 -1.96 3.69 9.97
CA ALA A 88 -2.57 3.74 11.29
C ALA A 88 -3.66 4.81 11.37
N ALA A 89 -4.63 4.61 12.26
CA ALA A 89 -5.59 5.63 12.64
C ALA A 89 -6.05 5.45 14.10
N SER A 90 -6.50 6.54 14.71
CA SER A 90 -7.13 6.55 16.03
C SER A 90 -8.54 5.92 16.01
N ASN A 91 -9.11 5.70 17.19
CA ASN A 91 -10.30 4.87 17.39
C ASN A 91 -11.64 5.53 17.00
N GLU A 92 -11.65 6.82 16.63
CA GLU A 92 -12.84 7.56 16.24
C GLU A 92 -13.30 7.24 14.80
N LEU A 93 -12.45 6.62 13.98
CA LEU A 93 -12.85 6.15 12.66
C LEU A 93 -13.68 4.86 12.76
N SER A 94 -14.72 4.76 11.94
CA SER A 94 -15.32 3.48 11.61
C SER A 94 -14.38 2.60 10.76
N LYS A 95 -14.65 1.29 10.71
CA LYS A 95 -13.88 0.35 9.88
C LYS A 95 -13.87 0.75 8.40
N ASP A 96 -15.02 1.22 7.88
CA ASP A 96 -15.15 1.68 6.50
C ASP A 96 -14.30 2.93 6.21
N GLN A 97 -14.26 3.90 7.13
CA GLN A 97 -13.41 5.09 7.01
C GLN A 97 -11.91 4.75 7.13
N PHE A 98 -11.55 3.75 7.93
CA PHE A 98 -10.17 3.25 7.97
C PHE A 98 -9.81 2.48 6.70
N ALA A 99 -10.68 1.58 6.23
CA ALA A 99 -10.51 0.86 4.97
C ALA A 99 -10.36 1.83 3.78
N ALA A 100 -11.08 2.96 3.77
CA ALA A 100 -10.88 4.05 2.83
C ALA A 100 -9.48 4.68 2.89
N LYS A 101 -8.94 4.95 4.09
CA LYS A 101 -7.56 5.42 4.25
C LYS A 101 -6.53 4.41 3.73
N VAL A 102 -6.81 3.10 3.82
CA VAL A 102 -5.94 2.04 3.28
C VAL A 102 -6.13 1.83 1.77
N ALA A 103 -7.36 2.00 1.25
CA ALA A 103 -7.68 1.84 -0.16
C ALA A 103 -6.90 2.80 -1.09
N ARG A 104 -6.68 4.03 -0.64
CA ARG A 104 -5.96 5.08 -1.39
C ARG A 104 -4.50 4.69 -1.74
N PRO A 105 -3.62 4.30 -0.78
CA PRO A 105 -2.29 3.79 -1.10
C PRO A 105 -2.28 2.52 -1.95
N LEU A 106 -3.22 1.60 -1.71
CA LEU A 106 -3.36 0.37 -2.49
C LEU A 106 -3.66 0.66 -3.96
N ALA A 107 -4.68 1.49 -4.23
CA ALA A 107 -5.06 1.90 -5.57
C ALA A 107 -3.95 2.68 -6.28
N GLU A 108 -3.26 3.59 -5.59
CA GLU A 108 -2.15 4.34 -6.18
C GLU A 108 -0.91 3.48 -6.50
N TYR A 109 -0.58 2.48 -5.67
CA TYR A 109 0.44 1.48 -6.04
C TYR A 109 0.02 0.73 -7.30
N THR A 110 -1.17 0.15 -7.25
CA THR A 110 -1.72 -0.77 -8.24
C THR A 110 -1.93 -0.12 -9.60
N LYS A 111 -2.37 1.14 -9.64
CA LYS A 111 -2.46 1.97 -10.85
C LYS A 111 -1.09 2.19 -11.51
N ARG A 112 -0.03 2.35 -10.73
CA ARG A 112 1.33 2.60 -11.24
C ARG A 112 2.04 1.32 -11.71
N THR A 113 1.85 0.22 -10.99
CA THR A 113 2.60 -1.04 -11.21
C THR A 113 1.83 -2.11 -11.97
N GLN A 114 0.50 -2.02 -12.02
CA GLN A 114 -0.43 -3.08 -12.46
C GLN A 114 -0.40 -4.35 -11.58
N TYR A 115 0.26 -4.29 -10.41
CA TYR A 115 0.27 -5.36 -9.41
C TYR A 115 -0.74 -5.08 -8.30
N GLU A 116 -1.35 -6.13 -7.78
CA GLU A 116 -2.18 -6.05 -6.59
C GLU A 116 -1.35 -5.75 -5.35
N ALA A 117 -1.91 -4.97 -4.44
CA ALA A 117 -1.44 -4.82 -3.08
C ALA A 117 -2.59 -5.14 -2.13
N CYS A 118 -2.27 -5.49 -0.89
CA CYS A 118 -3.25 -5.89 0.10
C CYS A 118 -2.76 -5.67 1.52
N ALA A 119 -3.69 -5.67 2.47
CA ALA A 119 -3.42 -5.59 3.90
C ALA A 119 -4.49 -6.35 4.69
N GLN A 120 -4.13 -6.77 5.89
CA GLN A 120 -5.11 -7.12 6.92
C GLN A 120 -5.58 -5.83 7.61
N ILE A 121 -6.89 -5.68 7.81
CA ILE A 121 -7.40 -4.65 8.72
C ILE A 121 -7.20 -5.15 10.15
N CYS A 122 -6.43 -4.41 10.94
CA CYS A 122 -6.05 -4.73 12.31
C CYS A 122 -6.58 -3.69 13.29
N LYS A 123 -6.75 -4.08 14.56
CA LYS A 123 -7.26 -3.22 15.63
C LYS A 123 -6.54 -3.48 16.96
N THR A 124 -6.27 -2.44 17.74
CA THR A 124 -5.85 -2.55 19.15
C THR A 124 -7.06 -2.79 20.07
N ASP A 125 -6.77 -3.16 21.32
CA ASP A 125 -7.81 -3.34 22.35
C ASP A 125 -8.49 -2.01 22.75
N ASP A 126 -7.83 -0.86 22.58
CA ASP A 126 -8.40 0.49 22.75
C ASP A 126 -9.24 0.98 21.55
N GLY A 127 -9.29 0.18 20.49
CA GLY A 127 -10.08 0.45 19.29
C GLY A 127 -9.36 1.22 18.17
N SER A 128 -8.09 1.59 18.33
CA SER A 128 -7.30 2.19 17.26
C SER A 128 -7.03 1.18 16.13
N TRP A 129 -6.81 1.68 14.91
CA TRP A 129 -6.70 0.87 13.70
C TRP A 129 -5.27 0.80 13.16
N GLY A 130 -4.93 -0.32 12.53
CA GLY A 130 -3.67 -0.52 11.82
C GLY A 130 -3.84 -1.41 10.58
N ALA A 131 -2.96 -1.26 9.61
CA ALA A 131 -2.88 -2.14 8.44
C ALA A 131 -1.45 -2.11 7.88
N SER A 132 -0.81 -3.27 7.73
CA SER A 132 0.45 -3.41 7.02
C SER A 132 0.17 -3.75 5.57
N ILE A 133 0.42 -2.79 4.67
CA ILE A 133 0.27 -2.97 3.23
C ILE A 133 1.45 -3.79 2.71
N THR A 134 1.13 -4.86 1.98
CA THR A 134 2.08 -5.76 1.35
C THR A 134 1.72 -6.00 -0.12
N THR A 135 2.67 -6.55 -0.87
CA THR A 135 2.45 -7.06 -2.23
C THR A 135 3.44 -8.18 -2.54
N VAL A 136 3.02 -9.19 -3.31
CA VAL A 136 3.91 -10.16 -3.95
C VAL A 136 4.33 -9.74 -5.36
N GLN A 137 3.90 -8.55 -5.81
CA GLN A 137 4.08 -8.07 -7.18
C GLN A 137 3.39 -8.96 -8.24
N SER A 138 2.27 -9.58 -7.90
CA SER A 138 1.40 -10.30 -8.84
C SER A 138 0.32 -9.37 -9.41
N HIS A 139 -0.07 -9.58 -10.66
CA HIS A 139 -1.19 -8.95 -11.33
C HIS A 139 -2.56 -9.56 -11.02
N VAL A 140 -2.64 -10.68 -10.28
CA VAL A 140 -3.87 -11.52 -10.19
C VAL A 140 -4.25 -12.02 -8.80
N LEU A 141 -3.34 -11.94 -7.83
CA LEU A 141 -3.65 -12.25 -6.43
C LEU A 141 -2.67 -11.53 -5.50
N CYS A 142 -3.19 -10.74 -4.58
CA CYS A 142 -2.46 -10.36 -3.37
C CYS A 142 -2.88 -11.22 -2.16
N PRO A 143 -1.97 -12.05 -1.62
CA PRO A 143 -2.26 -12.91 -0.48
C PRO A 143 -2.31 -12.12 0.84
N ILE A 144 -3.52 -11.99 1.37
CA ILE A 144 -3.75 -11.31 2.66
C ILE A 144 -3.18 -12.19 3.79
N THR A 145 -2.21 -11.64 4.53
CA THR A 145 -1.58 -12.32 5.68
C THR A 145 -2.13 -11.78 6.99
N SER A 146 -2.04 -12.53 8.08
CA SER A 146 -2.43 -12.06 9.42
C SER A 146 -1.46 -11.04 10.06
N ALA A 147 -0.50 -10.50 9.30
CA ALA A 147 0.47 -9.53 9.78
C ALA A 147 -0.19 -8.19 10.11
N CYS A 148 0.15 -7.63 11.28
CA CYS A 148 -0.41 -6.40 11.80
C CYS A 148 0.69 -5.50 12.37
N PRO A 149 0.59 -4.15 12.21
CA PRO A 149 1.61 -3.24 12.71
C PRO A 149 1.49 -3.01 14.23
N GLY A 150 2.63 -2.91 14.90
CA GLY A 150 2.72 -2.56 16.32
C GLY A 150 2.00 -3.57 17.23
N THR A 151 1.05 -3.08 18.02
CA THR A 151 0.25 -3.87 18.98
C THR A 151 -1.15 -4.24 18.45
N THR A 152 -1.45 -3.92 17.19
CA THR A 152 -2.75 -4.25 16.58
C THR A 152 -2.88 -5.74 16.29
N LYS A 153 -4.10 -6.26 16.35
CA LYS A 153 -4.46 -7.67 16.12
C LYS A 153 -5.36 -7.78 14.89
N PRO A 154 -5.32 -8.89 14.11
CA PRO A 154 -6.13 -9.04 12.91
C PRO A 154 -7.62 -9.06 13.25
N THR A 155 -8.43 -8.30 12.49
CA THR A 155 -9.90 -8.30 12.66
C THR A 155 -10.61 -9.44 11.93
N GLY A 156 -9.87 -10.20 11.11
CA GLY A 156 -10.43 -11.19 10.20
C GLY A 156 -10.89 -10.63 8.85
N GLU A 157 -10.89 -9.30 8.67
CA GLU A 157 -11.23 -8.66 7.39
C GLU A 157 -10.00 -8.14 6.65
N GLY A 158 -9.86 -8.54 5.40
CA GLY A 158 -8.80 -8.08 4.50
C GLY A 158 -9.19 -6.85 3.69
N ILE A 159 -8.20 -6.23 3.05
CA ILE A 159 -8.39 -5.29 1.96
C ILE A 159 -7.36 -5.54 0.84
N HIS A 160 -7.78 -5.53 -0.41
CA HIS A 160 -6.88 -5.55 -1.58
C HIS A 160 -7.27 -4.53 -2.65
N SER A 161 -6.52 -4.49 -3.74
CA SER A 161 -6.76 -3.59 -4.88
C SER A 161 -6.63 -4.31 -6.21
N HIS A 162 -7.60 -4.09 -7.10
CA HIS A 162 -7.58 -4.64 -8.46
C HIS A 162 -6.86 -3.71 -9.46
N PRO A 163 -5.97 -4.24 -10.31
CA PRO A 163 -5.27 -3.49 -11.35
C PRO A 163 -6.17 -3.13 -12.52
N THR A 164 -5.76 -2.10 -13.25
CA THR A 164 -6.42 -1.64 -14.48
C THR A 164 -6.11 -2.55 -15.68
N GLY A 165 -6.76 -2.26 -16.80
CA GLY A 165 -6.40 -2.78 -18.12
C GLY A 165 -6.94 -4.18 -18.43
N ALA A 166 -7.12 -4.47 -19.71
CA ALA A 166 -7.76 -5.71 -20.18
C ALA A 166 -6.86 -6.97 -20.14
N SER A 167 -5.57 -6.81 -19.83
CA SER A 167 -4.57 -7.87 -19.95
C SER A 167 -3.28 -7.53 -19.22
N TYR A 168 -2.53 -8.56 -18.80
CA TYR A 168 -1.20 -8.45 -18.19
C TYR A 168 -0.24 -9.46 -18.85
N ALA A 169 1.06 -9.31 -18.61
CA ALA A 169 2.07 -10.30 -18.99
C ALA A 169 2.45 -11.11 -17.74
N ILE A 170 2.33 -12.43 -17.78
CA ILE A 170 2.59 -13.31 -16.63
C ILE A 170 4.03 -13.11 -16.12
N ASN A 171 4.18 -12.81 -14.84
CA ASN A 171 5.45 -12.79 -14.14
C ASN A 171 5.63 -14.00 -13.19
N GLU A 172 6.77 -14.08 -12.50
CA GLU A 172 7.06 -15.18 -11.58
C GLU A 172 6.09 -15.24 -10.40
N ALA A 173 5.65 -14.08 -9.89
CA ALA A 173 4.70 -14.02 -8.79
C ALA A 173 3.33 -14.56 -9.22
N ASP A 174 2.82 -14.16 -10.39
CA ASP A 174 1.58 -14.69 -10.97
C ASP A 174 1.61 -16.21 -11.06
N LYS A 175 2.69 -16.76 -11.62
CA LYS A 175 2.86 -18.20 -11.79
C LYS A 175 2.89 -18.96 -10.46
N LEU A 176 3.45 -18.33 -9.42
CA LEU A 176 3.54 -18.89 -8.06
C LEU A 176 2.21 -18.83 -7.31
N VAL A 177 1.46 -17.73 -7.41
CA VAL A 177 0.16 -17.56 -6.72
C VAL A 177 -0.98 -18.31 -7.41
N LEU A 178 -0.97 -18.41 -8.73
CA LEU A 178 -2.00 -19.15 -9.48
C LEU A 178 -1.92 -20.67 -9.27
N LEU A 179 -0.79 -21.19 -8.76
CA LEU A 179 -0.51 -22.62 -8.50
C LEU A 179 -0.72 -23.57 -9.69
N SER A 180 -0.98 -23.05 -10.89
CA SER A 180 -1.68 -23.80 -11.92
C SER A 180 -0.80 -24.16 -13.12
N GLY A 181 -0.86 -25.43 -13.52
CA GLY A 181 -0.80 -25.94 -14.90
C GLY A 181 0.45 -25.67 -15.76
N PRO A 182 0.89 -26.63 -16.60
CA PRO A 182 2.03 -26.45 -17.50
C PRO A 182 1.82 -25.43 -18.65
N PHE A 183 0.69 -24.73 -18.67
CA PHE A 183 0.26 -23.84 -19.76
C PHE A 183 0.57 -22.36 -19.52
N TYR A 184 0.71 -21.93 -18.26
CA TYR A 184 1.04 -20.54 -17.93
C TYR A 184 2.54 -20.28 -18.11
N ARG A 185 2.88 -19.56 -19.19
CA ARG A 185 4.26 -19.24 -19.59
C ARG A 185 4.62 -17.81 -19.20
N LEU A 186 5.79 -17.62 -18.62
CA LEU A 186 6.32 -16.28 -18.29
C LEU A 186 6.36 -15.39 -19.54
N GLY A 187 5.95 -14.14 -19.38
CA GLY A 187 5.81 -13.18 -20.48
C GLY A 187 4.62 -13.42 -21.42
N ALA A 188 3.88 -14.53 -21.30
CA ALA A 188 2.64 -14.70 -22.06
C ALA A 188 1.61 -13.66 -21.63
N LYS A 189 0.82 -13.20 -22.59
CA LYS A 189 -0.18 -12.15 -22.37
C LYS A 189 -1.54 -12.77 -22.07
N GLU A 190 -1.98 -12.68 -20.83
CA GLU A 190 -3.28 -13.18 -20.39
C GLU A 190 -4.33 -12.09 -20.36
N LYS A 191 -5.59 -12.48 -20.54
CA LYS A 191 -6.74 -11.58 -20.33
C LYS A 191 -6.98 -11.42 -18.84
N ARG A 192 -7.22 -10.18 -18.41
CA ARG A 192 -7.64 -9.90 -17.04
C ARG A 192 -9.11 -10.27 -16.85
N GLY A 193 -9.47 -10.73 -15.65
CA GLY A 193 -10.86 -10.89 -15.23
C GLY A 193 -11.59 -9.55 -15.09
N LYS A 194 -12.80 -9.56 -14.55
CA LYS A 194 -13.51 -8.31 -14.20
C LYS A 194 -12.84 -7.70 -12.97
N THR A 195 -12.34 -6.48 -13.12
CA THR A 195 -11.58 -5.71 -12.12
C THR A 195 -12.46 -4.87 -11.21
N ASP A 196 -13.72 -4.69 -11.58
CA ASP A 196 -14.67 -3.79 -10.95
C ASP A 196 -15.76 -4.51 -10.13
N VAL A 197 -15.54 -5.79 -9.85
CA VAL A 197 -16.34 -6.67 -8.99
C VAL A 197 -15.40 -7.62 -8.24
N PHE A 198 -15.87 -8.20 -7.14
CA PHE A 198 -15.20 -9.33 -6.49
C PHE A 198 -15.28 -10.58 -7.39
N SER A 199 -14.19 -11.33 -7.47
CA SER A 199 -14.12 -12.67 -8.06
C SER A 199 -14.76 -13.73 -7.14
N ASP A 200 -14.97 -14.95 -7.66
CA ASP A 200 -15.43 -16.06 -6.83
C ASP A 200 -14.39 -16.43 -5.75
N GLU A 201 -13.10 -16.20 -6.03
CA GLU A 201 -11.98 -16.41 -5.11
C GLU A 201 -12.00 -15.39 -3.96
N ASP A 202 -12.22 -14.10 -4.27
CA ASP A 202 -12.39 -13.05 -3.25
C ASP A 202 -13.57 -13.34 -2.32
N LEU A 203 -14.70 -13.79 -2.91
CA LEU A 203 -15.91 -14.12 -2.14
C LEU A 203 -15.73 -15.37 -1.27
N LYS A 204 -14.82 -16.29 -1.64
CA LYS A 204 -14.44 -17.47 -0.83
C LYS A 204 -13.43 -17.13 0.27
N ALA A 205 -12.65 -16.04 0.12
CA ALA A 205 -11.63 -15.64 1.09
C ALA A 205 -12.20 -15.18 2.45
N GLY A 206 -13.50 -14.93 2.54
CA GLY A 206 -14.17 -14.38 3.73
C GLY A 206 -14.31 -12.86 3.64
N PRO A 207 -14.96 -12.21 4.63
CA PRO A 207 -15.35 -10.81 4.52
C PRO A 207 -14.16 -9.84 4.35
N GLY A 208 -14.37 -8.77 3.59
CA GLY A 208 -13.30 -7.82 3.32
C GLY A 208 -13.64 -6.74 2.30
N TYR A 209 -12.63 -5.94 2.00
CA TYR A 209 -12.72 -4.74 1.17
C TYR A 209 -11.90 -4.87 -0.12
N MET A 210 -12.30 -4.14 -1.17
CA MET A 210 -11.56 -4.07 -2.43
C MET A 210 -11.58 -2.65 -3.00
N ALA A 211 -10.41 -2.12 -3.30
CA ALA A 211 -10.25 -0.92 -4.11
C ALA A 211 -10.28 -1.31 -5.60
N THR A 212 -11.35 -0.95 -6.30
CA THR A 212 -11.50 -1.25 -7.73
C THR A 212 -10.64 -0.36 -8.62
N ASP A 213 -10.34 -0.84 -9.82
CA ASP A 213 -9.68 -0.09 -10.90
C ASP A 213 -10.41 1.22 -11.30
N LYS A 214 -11.72 1.29 -11.02
CA LYS A 214 -12.59 2.48 -11.18
C LYS A 214 -12.57 3.43 -9.97
N GLY A 215 -11.66 3.25 -9.01
CA GLY A 215 -11.52 4.13 -7.84
C GLY A 215 -12.65 4.03 -6.81
N ARG A 216 -13.49 3.00 -6.88
CA ARG A 216 -14.52 2.72 -5.85
C ARG A 216 -13.97 1.77 -4.81
N LEU A 217 -14.22 2.02 -3.54
CA LEU A 217 -14.09 1.04 -2.47
C LEU A 217 -15.37 0.20 -2.39
N MET A 218 -15.21 -1.11 -2.36
CA MET A 218 -16.30 -2.08 -2.15
C MET A 218 -16.03 -2.89 -0.89
N HIS A 219 -17.09 -3.40 -0.27
CA HIS A 219 -17.05 -4.33 0.86
C HIS A 219 -17.95 -5.52 0.55
N GLN A 220 -17.56 -6.71 1.02
CA GLN A 220 -18.38 -7.91 0.95
C GLN A 220 -18.38 -8.70 2.26
N ASP A 221 -19.55 -9.25 2.59
CA ASP A 221 -19.78 -10.25 3.64
C ASP A 221 -20.49 -11.46 2.99
N GLY A 222 -19.82 -12.03 1.99
CA GLY A 222 -20.29 -13.10 1.11
C GLY A 222 -21.07 -12.62 -0.13
N PRO A 223 -21.36 -13.53 -1.09
CA PRO A 223 -21.88 -13.19 -2.43
C PRO A 223 -23.20 -12.41 -2.47
N LYS A 224 -23.99 -12.43 -1.39
CA LYS A 224 -25.29 -11.75 -1.28
C LYS A 224 -25.23 -10.42 -0.52
N LYS A 225 -24.07 -10.03 0.00
CA LYS A 225 -23.88 -8.82 0.81
C LYS A 225 -22.69 -8.00 0.30
N VAL A 226 -22.73 -7.64 -0.98
CA VAL A 226 -21.74 -6.74 -1.60
C VAL A 226 -22.30 -5.31 -1.57
N ARG A 227 -21.49 -4.34 -1.14
CA ARG A 227 -21.86 -2.91 -1.09
C ARG A 227 -20.70 -2.02 -1.56
N ILE A 228 -21.05 -0.87 -2.12
CA ILE A 228 -20.09 0.21 -2.40
C ILE A 228 -19.99 1.07 -1.14
N ILE A 229 -18.78 1.44 -0.76
CA ILE A 229 -18.53 2.40 0.31
C ILE A 229 -18.48 3.78 -0.31
N SER A 230 -19.44 4.64 0.04
CA SER A 230 -19.36 6.06 -0.28
C SER A 230 -18.19 6.67 0.49
N ILE A 231 -17.25 7.26 -0.25
CA ILE A 231 -16.10 7.98 0.30
C ILE A 231 -16.07 9.36 -0.33
N ASP A 232 -16.10 10.39 0.51
CA ASP A 232 -15.66 11.73 0.12
C ASP A 232 -14.12 11.69 0.08
N MET A 233 -13.54 11.62 -1.13
CA MET A 233 -12.08 11.47 -1.37
C MET A 233 -11.36 12.78 -1.67
#